data_AF-A0A172YTP3-F1
#
_entry.id   AF-A0A172YTP3-F1
#
_cell.length_a   1.000
_cell.length_b   1.000
_cell.length_c   1.000
_cell.angle_alpha   90.00
_cell.angle_beta   90.00
_cell.angle_gamma   90.00
#
_symmetry.space_group_name_H-M   'P 1'
#
loop_
_entity.id
_entity.type
_entity.pdbx_description
1 polymer ?
#
loop_
_entity_poly.entity_id
_entity_poly.type
_entity_poly.pdbx_seq_one_letter_code
_entity_poly.pdbx_strand_id
1 'polypeptide(L)'
;MLNLVTSEHFRPLLNCNSMLYLPDGSALPIQIQHLTEAPKATLPGSPRGAFSVLFESLGPTDFIDGLCRLPLVDTCLEEVFVSREPAMGRDEQRGYFCIVFN
;
A
#
# COMPACT_ATOMS: atom_id res chain seq x y z
N MET A 1 1.14 15.05 -5.47
CA MET A 1 0.24 14.90 -4.29
C MET A 1 0.73 13.88 -3.27
N LEU A 2 1.48 12.83 -3.66
CA LEU A 2 2.02 11.82 -2.73
C LEU A 2 2.73 12.39 -1.48
N ASN A 3 3.43 13.53 -1.60
CA ASN A 3 4.15 14.17 -0.50
C ASN A 3 3.26 14.68 0.64
N LEU A 4 1.94 14.80 0.41
CA LEU A 4 0.96 15.23 1.43
C LEU A 4 0.26 14.04 2.10
N VAL A 5 0.50 12.82 1.60
CA VAL A 5 -0.14 11.62 2.10
C VAL A 5 0.52 11.21 3.42
N THR A 6 -0.27 11.18 4.48
CA THR A 6 0.07 10.67 5.81
C THR A 6 -0.65 9.35 6.11
N SER A 7 -0.23 8.66 7.17
CA SER A 7 -0.87 7.43 7.67
C SER A 7 -2.37 7.61 7.95
N GLU A 8 -2.81 8.81 8.34
CA GLU A 8 -4.22 9.14 8.62
C GLU A 8 -5.15 8.85 7.43
N HIS A 9 -4.68 9.04 6.19
CA HIS A 9 -5.52 8.79 5.01
C HIS A 9 -5.83 7.30 4.81
N PHE A 10 -5.06 6.41 5.42
CA PHE A 10 -5.25 4.97 5.35
C PHE A 10 -5.97 4.40 6.56
N ARG A 11 -6.03 5.12 7.70
CA ARG A 11 -6.71 4.64 8.90
C ARG A 11 -8.17 4.24 8.66
N PRO A 12 -8.97 4.97 7.86
CA PRO A 12 -10.34 4.56 7.53
C PRO A 12 -10.43 3.28 6.71
N LEU A 13 -9.34 2.87 6.04
CA LEU A 13 -9.30 1.69 5.17
C LEU A 13 -8.80 0.44 5.89
N LEU A 14 -8.35 0.56 7.15
CA LEU A 14 -7.86 -0.58 7.92
C LEU A 14 -8.94 -1.65 8.06
N ASN A 15 -8.59 -2.88 7.67
CA ASN A 15 -9.47 -4.05 7.59
C ASN A 15 -10.64 -3.90 6.59
N CYS A 16 -10.67 -2.84 5.78
CA CYS A 16 -11.64 -2.67 4.70
C CYS A 16 -11.09 -3.20 3.37
N ASN A 17 -12.01 -3.68 2.53
CA ASN A 17 -11.67 -4.09 1.17
C ASN A 17 -11.53 -2.85 0.28
N SER A 18 -10.55 -2.88 -0.62
CA SER A 18 -10.34 -1.87 -1.64
C SER A 18 -9.90 -2.53 -2.95
N MET A 19 -9.63 -1.72 -3.98
CA MET A 19 -9.11 -2.16 -5.26
C MET A 19 -7.76 -1.51 -5.53
N LEU A 20 -6.74 -2.31 -5.81
CA LEU A 20 -5.47 -1.85 -6.36
C LEU A 20 -5.52 -1.95 -7.88
N TYR A 21 -5.27 -0.86 -8.59
CA TYR A 21 -5.13 -0.90 -10.04
C TYR A 21 -3.65 -1.09 -10.39
N LEU A 22 -3.36 -2.19 -11.09
CA LEU A 22 -2.02 -2.61 -11.44
C LEU A 22 -1.49 -1.88 -12.69
N PRO A 23 -0.17 -1.91 -12.97
CA PRO A 23 0.42 -1.23 -14.13
C PRO A 23 -0.14 -1.70 -15.48
N ASP A 24 -0.64 -2.92 -15.55
CA ASP A 24 -1.27 -3.49 -16.75
C ASP A 24 -2.74 -3.07 -16.93
N GLY A 25 -3.27 -2.26 -16.02
CA GLY A 25 -4.65 -1.79 -16.02
C GLY A 25 -5.65 -2.73 -15.35
N SER A 26 -5.23 -3.90 -14.90
CA SER A 26 -6.09 -4.83 -14.15
C SER A 26 -6.40 -4.31 -12.75
N ALA A 27 -7.52 -4.76 -12.18
CA ALA A 27 -7.94 -4.45 -10.82
C ALA A 27 -7.75 -5.67 -9.92
N LEU A 28 -7.00 -5.49 -8.84
CA LEU A 28 -6.72 -6.50 -7.84
C LEU A 28 -7.46 -6.14 -6.55
N PRO A 29 -8.45 -6.95 -6.11
CA PRO A 29 -9.08 -6.77 -4.81
C PRO A 29 -8.05 -6.96 -3.69
N ILE A 30 -7.99 -6.03 -2.75
CA ILE A 30 -7.03 -6.03 -1.62
C ILE A 30 -7.73 -5.70 -0.30
N GLN A 31 -7.05 -5.99 0.81
CA GLN A 31 -7.42 -5.53 2.15
C GLN A 31 -6.22 -4.89 2.84
N ILE A 32 -6.40 -3.67 3.37
CA ILE A 32 -5.35 -2.99 4.13
C ILE A 32 -5.28 -3.64 5.53
N GLN A 33 -4.12 -4.18 5.89
CA GLN A 33 -3.93 -4.92 7.13
C GLN A 33 -3.34 -4.05 8.24
N HIS A 34 -2.25 -3.35 7.94
CA HIS A 34 -1.49 -2.63 8.96
C HIS A 34 -0.92 -1.32 8.43
N LEU A 35 -0.78 -0.38 9.36
CA LEU A 35 0.01 0.83 9.19
C LEU A 35 1.16 0.78 10.18
N THR A 36 2.38 0.98 9.71
CA THR A 36 3.56 1.01 10.58
C THR A 36 4.21 2.38 10.47
N GLU A 37 4.20 3.14 11.56
CA GLU A 37 4.92 4.40 11.65
C GLU A 37 6.41 4.13 11.91
N ALA A 38 7.28 4.83 11.19
CA ALA A 38 8.72 4.68 11.26
C ALA A 38 9.39 6.04 11.49
N PRO A 39 9.14 6.73 12.61
CA PRO A 39 9.59 8.12 12.81
C PRO A 39 11.10 8.30 12.65
N LYS A 40 11.91 7.30 13.00
CA LYS A 40 13.38 7.31 12.84
C LYS A 40 13.84 7.23 11.38
N ALA A 41 12.99 6.83 10.45
CA ALA A 41 13.26 6.77 9.01
C ALA A 41 12.78 8.02 8.26
N THR A 42 12.17 8.99 8.96
CA THR A 42 11.69 10.25 8.36
C THR A 42 12.85 11.04 7.79
N LEU A 43 12.73 11.45 6.53
CA LEU A 43 13.74 12.29 5.89
C LEU A 43 13.81 13.67 6.55
N PRO A 44 15.01 14.22 6.81
CA PRO A 44 15.15 15.58 7.33
C PRO A 44 14.44 16.61 6.44
N GLY A 45 13.56 17.41 7.05
CA GLY A 45 12.76 18.41 6.32
C GLY A 45 11.53 17.86 5.60
N SER A 46 11.22 16.56 5.73
CA SER A 46 9.98 15.99 5.19
C SER A 46 8.75 16.61 5.88
N PRO A 47 7.69 16.99 5.14
CA PRO A 47 6.47 17.53 5.71
C PRO A 47 5.61 16.48 6.42
N ARG A 48 6.02 15.21 6.39
CA ARG A 48 5.31 14.07 6.98
C ARG A 48 6.30 13.13 7.67
N GLY A 49 5.81 12.40 8.68
CA GLY A 49 6.57 11.28 9.25
C GLY A 49 6.63 10.11 8.27
N ALA A 50 7.71 9.33 8.32
CA ALA A 50 7.80 8.10 7.53
C ALA A 50 6.84 7.03 8.07
N PHE A 51 6.21 6.30 7.16
CA PHE A 51 5.32 5.19 7.49
C PHE A 51 5.25 4.18 6.34
N SER A 52 4.73 3.00 6.61
CA SER A 52 4.40 2.01 5.58
C SER A 52 2.97 1.50 5.73
N VAL A 53 2.44 1.03 4.60
CA VAL A 53 1.11 0.44 4.49
C VAL A 53 1.28 -1.00 4.05
N LEU A 54 0.85 -1.94 4.88
CA LEU A 54 0.85 -3.36 4.57
C LEU A 54 -0.55 -3.81 4.22
N PHE A 55 -0.67 -4.57 3.15
CA PHE A 55 -1.95 -5.07 2.65
C PHE A 55 -1.76 -6.40 1.93
N GLU A 56 -2.86 -7.09 1.66
CA GLU A 56 -2.85 -8.38 0.98
C GLU A 56 -3.89 -8.42 -0.14
N SER A 57 -3.63 -9.19 -1.19
CA SER A 57 -4.63 -9.48 -2.22
C SER A 57 -5.70 -10.41 -1.66
N LEU A 58 -6.96 -10.21 -2.03
CA LEU A 58 -8.07 -11.09 -1.66
C LEU A 58 -8.23 -12.29 -2.61
N GLY A 59 -7.41 -12.36 -3.66
CA GLY A 59 -7.36 -13.48 -4.60
C GLY A 59 -5.94 -13.76 -5.11
N PRO A 60 -5.77 -14.82 -5.91
CA PRO A 60 -4.47 -15.18 -6.46
C PRO A 60 -3.87 -14.06 -7.32
N THR A 61 -2.55 -13.89 -7.25
CA THR A 61 -1.86 -12.89 -8.06
C THR A 61 -0.38 -13.20 -8.29
N ASP A 62 0.06 -12.95 -9.52
CA ASP A 62 1.47 -13.00 -9.93
C ASP A 62 2.14 -11.62 -9.84
N PHE A 63 1.42 -10.59 -9.40
CA PHE A 63 1.98 -9.24 -9.26
C PHE A 63 3.12 -9.25 -8.22
N ILE A 64 4.25 -8.63 -8.57
CA ILE A 64 5.46 -8.56 -7.72
C ILE A 64 5.68 -7.12 -7.26
N ASP A 65 5.86 -6.19 -8.20
CA ASP A 65 6.04 -4.77 -7.90
C ASP A 65 5.67 -3.88 -9.08
N GLY A 66 5.47 -2.59 -8.81
CA GLY A 66 5.22 -1.60 -9.85
C GLY A 66 4.50 -0.35 -9.35
N LEU A 67 4.33 0.61 -10.26
CA LEU A 67 3.56 1.83 -10.02
C LEU A 67 2.08 1.54 -10.20
N CYS A 68 1.35 1.54 -9.08
CA CYS A 68 -0.06 1.26 -9.02
C CYS A 68 -0.88 2.53 -8.80
N ARG A 69 -2.20 2.38 -8.95
CA ARG A 69 -3.17 3.35 -8.48
C ARG A 69 -4.02 2.77 -7.36
N LEU A 70 -4.16 3.52 -6.26
CA LEU A 70 -4.90 3.10 -5.06
C LEU A 70 -5.92 4.18 -4.65
N PRO A 71 -7.23 3.91 -4.76
CA PRO A 71 -8.26 4.79 -4.24
C PRO A 71 -8.22 4.87 -2.71
N LEU A 72 -8.29 6.08 -2.19
CA LEU A 72 -8.56 6.40 -0.79
C LEU A 72 -9.95 7.03 -0.67
N VAL A 73 -10.34 7.42 0.55
CA VAL A 73 -11.68 7.99 0.82
C VAL A 73 -11.90 9.29 0.02
N ASP A 74 -10.97 10.24 0.10
CA ASP A 74 -11.14 11.58 -0.48
C ASP A 74 -10.20 11.87 -1.66
N THR A 75 -9.35 10.91 -2.02
CA THR A 75 -8.35 11.08 -3.07
C THR A 75 -7.95 9.75 -3.70
N CYS A 76 -7.18 9.81 -4.77
CA CYS A 76 -6.61 8.64 -5.41
C CYS A 76 -5.09 8.79 -5.44
N LEU A 77 -4.38 7.78 -4.95
CA LEU A 77 -2.93 7.73 -5.09
C LEU A 77 -2.62 7.23 -6.49
N GLU A 78 -2.07 8.12 -7.31
CA GLU A 78 -1.53 7.80 -8.62
C GLU A 78 -0.03 7.50 -8.51
N GLU A 79 0.45 6.58 -9.33
CA GLU A 79 1.87 6.23 -9.47
C GLU A 79 2.54 5.87 -8.13
N VAL A 80 1.83 5.12 -7.27
CA VAL A 80 2.38 4.66 -5.99
C VAL A 80 3.14 3.35 -6.18
N PHE A 81 4.41 3.33 -5.76
CA PHE A 81 5.22 2.11 -5.85
C PHE A 81 4.76 1.09 -4.81
N VAL A 82 4.32 -0.07 -5.28
CA VAL A 82 3.93 -1.23 -4.48
C VAL A 82 4.97 -2.32 -4.67
N SER A 83 5.32 -3.01 -3.58
CA SER A 83 6.26 -4.14 -3.62
C SER A 83 5.72 -5.33 -2.84
N ARG A 84 5.96 -6.55 -3.33
CA ARG A 84 5.56 -7.80 -2.69
C ARG A 84 6.56 -8.24 -1.63
N GLU A 85 6.04 -8.53 -0.45
CA GLU A 85 6.72 -9.19 0.65
C GLU A 85 6.62 -10.72 0.52
N PRO A 86 7.61 -11.47 1.02
CA PRO A 86 7.52 -12.93 1.07
C PRO A 86 6.29 -13.42 1.84
N ALA A 87 5.75 -14.57 1.43
CA ALA A 87 4.58 -15.17 2.09
C ALA A 87 4.86 -15.55 3.55
N MET A 88 6.10 -15.88 3.92
CA MET A 88 6.51 -16.16 5.31
C MET A 88 5.61 -17.20 6.01
N GLY A 89 5.30 -18.31 5.33
CA GLY A 89 4.44 -19.37 5.85
C GLY A 89 2.93 -19.10 5.74
N ARG A 90 2.53 -17.98 5.11
CA ARG A 90 1.14 -17.70 4.73
C ARG A 90 0.84 -18.28 3.33
N ASP A 91 -0.39 -18.11 2.86
CA ASP A 91 -0.87 -18.63 1.56
C ASP A 91 -0.07 -18.06 0.37
N GLU A 92 0.63 -18.93 -0.35
CA GLU A 92 1.50 -18.56 -1.47
C GLU A 92 0.74 -18.06 -2.71
N GLN A 93 -0.55 -18.39 -2.82
CA GLN A 93 -1.36 -17.88 -3.92
C GLN A 93 -1.67 -16.38 -3.76
N ARG A 94 -1.71 -15.88 -2.51
CA ARG A 94 -1.98 -14.48 -2.22
C ARG A 94 -0.71 -13.63 -2.32
N GLY A 95 -0.90 -12.38 -2.70
CA GLY A 95 0.11 -11.34 -2.65
C GLY A 95 0.07 -10.61 -1.31
N TYR A 96 1.22 -10.41 -0.70
CA TYR A 96 1.40 -9.60 0.50
C TYR A 96 2.26 -8.42 0.11
N PHE A 97 1.81 -7.20 0.35
CA PHE A 97 2.40 -6.01 -0.25
C PHE A 97 2.71 -4.94 0.78
N CYS A 98 3.66 -4.09 0.42
CA CYS A 98 4.04 -2.91 1.17
C CYS A 98 4.17 -1.70 0.24
N ILE A 99 3.68 -0.55 0.72
CA ILE A 99 4.04 0.79 0.22
C ILE A 99 4.82 1.49 1.32
N VAL A 100 6.00 2.04 0.98
CA VAL A 100 6.83 2.80 1.90
C VAL A 100 6.77 4.29 1.56
N PHE A 101 6.55 5.09 2.59
CA PHE A 101 6.44 6.53 2.51
C PHE A 101 7.49 7.15 3.43
N ASN A 102 8.49 7.84 2.85
CA ASN A 102 9.53 8.57 3.58
C ASN A 102 9.38 10.10 3.44
#